data_AF-A0A6J4JAC0-F1
#
_entry.id   AF-A0A6J4JAC0-F1
#
_cell.length_a   1.000
_cell.length_b   1.000
_cell.length_c   1.000
_cell.angle_alpha   90.00
_cell.angle_beta   90.00
_cell.angle_gamma   90.00
#
_symmetry.space_group_name_H-M   'P 1'
#
loop_
_entity.id
_entity.type
_entity.pdbx_description
1 polymer ?
#
loop_
_entity_poly.entity_id
_entity_poly.type
_entity_poly.pdbx_seq_one_letter_code
_entity_poly.pdbx_strand_id
1 'polypeptide(L)'
;MTKIAFIGAGSLGFTRGLVRDVLTFPLLQDATISLMDIDPERLEFAHNSVQRIVDLGKYPAKVEATLDRAEALKDADVVCVTILASPVDIWRHDIEIPKQYGIDTNIGDTRGPSGFFRALRTIPVMLDIARDMERYCPDATMLNYTNPMVLICRALQRETSIGLTGLCHSVQGTAEMLAGWIGAPMEEITYTCAGINHMAWYLKYEWKGEDAYPLIRKAITGRPEVYNEEQVRNEMYLNLDYYVTESSGHNSEYNWWFRKRPELIEQYCTHGTGWNPGEYGYIIKRYEEREQNWREDAKQWFAKDMPISLERGHEYAAYIINALKGGEPFEFNGNVANTNLITNLPPNACVE
;
A
#
# COMPACT_ATOMS: atom_id res chain seq x y z
N MET A 1 -8.92 25.50 -6.53
CA MET A 1 -8.11 24.98 -5.41
C MET A 1 -8.49 23.54 -5.23
N THR A 2 -7.54 22.62 -5.37
CA THR A 2 -7.81 21.18 -5.28
C THR A 2 -8.13 20.81 -3.84
N LYS A 3 -9.23 20.09 -3.59
CA LYS A 3 -9.53 19.51 -2.27
C LYS A 3 -9.20 18.02 -2.27
N ILE A 4 -8.36 17.60 -1.32
CA ILE A 4 -7.92 16.21 -1.15
C ILE A 4 -8.41 15.73 0.21
N ALA A 5 -9.34 14.79 0.21
CA ALA A 5 -9.87 14.19 1.42
C ALA A 5 -9.08 12.94 1.82
N PHE A 6 -8.77 12.80 3.10
CA PHE A 6 -8.12 11.64 3.69
C PHE A 6 -9.10 10.98 4.66
N ILE A 7 -9.64 9.82 4.27
CA ILE A 7 -10.51 9.01 5.12
C ILE A 7 -9.67 7.93 5.82
N GLY A 8 -9.59 8.01 7.15
CA GLY A 8 -8.61 7.27 7.95
C GLY A 8 -7.29 8.03 8.12
N ALA A 9 -7.37 9.36 8.26
CA ALA A 9 -6.22 10.26 8.40
C ALA A 9 -5.32 9.95 9.62
N GLY A 10 -5.84 9.22 10.60
CA GLY A 10 -5.11 8.67 11.74
C GLY A 10 -4.06 7.62 11.39
N SER A 11 -3.89 7.27 10.10
CA SER A 11 -2.70 6.59 9.58
C SER A 11 -1.49 7.53 9.56
N LEU A 12 -1.02 7.89 10.75
CA LEU A 12 -0.16 9.06 11.02
C LEU A 12 1.07 9.18 10.09
N GLY A 13 1.78 8.07 9.88
CA GLY A 13 2.96 8.03 9.02
C GLY A 13 2.64 8.21 7.54
N PHE A 14 1.55 7.58 7.08
CA PHE A 14 1.11 7.62 5.70
C PHE A 14 0.54 8.99 5.34
N THR A 15 -0.41 9.50 6.14
CA THR A 15 -1.07 10.80 5.91
C THR A 15 -0.04 11.92 5.77
N ARG A 16 0.90 12.04 6.72
CA ARG A 16 1.92 13.09 6.66
C ARG A 16 2.89 12.91 5.49
N GLY A 17 3.26 11.66 5.15
CA GLY A 17 4.14 11.36 4.03
C GLY A 17 3.52 11.75 2.69
N LEU A 18 2.25 11.38 2.48
CA LEU A 18 1.53 11.72 1.26
C LEU A 18 1.27 13.22 1.14
N VAL A 19 0.90 13.91 2.23
CA VAL A 19 0.71 15.37 2.18
C VAL A 19 2.02 16.10 1.89
N ARG A 20 3.14 15.68 2.49
CA ARG A 20 4.47 16.20 2.13
C ARG A 20 4.70 16.06 0.62
N ASP A 21 4.46 14.88 0.06
CA ASP A 21 4.71 14.61 -1.36
C ASP A 21 3.81 15.46 -2.27
N VAL A 22 2.51 15.56 -1.95
CA VAL A 22 1.53 16.39 -2.66
C VAL A 22 1.98 17.85 -2.75
N LEU A 23 2.37 18.46 -1.62
CA LEU A 23 2.68 19.89 -1.57
C LEU A 23 3.98 20.26 -2.32
N THR A 24 4.81 19.29 -2.69
CA THR A 24 5.99 19.54 -3.54
C THR A 24 5.63 19.82 -5.00
N PHE A 25 4.39 19.53 -5.43
CA PHE A 25 3.95 19.83 -6.80
C PHE A 25 3.43 21.27 -6.90
N PRO A 26 3.93 22.09 -7.83
CA PRO A 26 3.49 23.48 -7.98
C PRO A 26 1.97 23.66 -8.12
N LEU A 27 1.29 22.73 -8.80
CA LEU A 27 -0.17 22.76 -9.01
C LEU A 27 -0.99 22.45 -7.76
N LEU A 28 -0.37 21.93 -6.70
CA LEU A 28 -1.04 21.43 -5.50
C LEU A 28 -0.59 22.17 -4.22
N GLN A 29 0.29 23.16 -4.33
CA GLN A 29 0.81 23.92 -3.17
C GLN A 29 -0.28 24.66 -2.39
N ASP A 30 -1.38 25.02 -3.04
CA ASP A 30 -2.51 25.73 -2.45
C ASP A 30 -3.67 24.79 -2.07
N ALA A 31 -3.50 23.47 -2.17
CA ALA A 31 -4.57 22.50 -1.95
C ALA A 31 -5.23 22.62 -0.56
N THR A 32 -6.51 22.30 -0.49
CA THR A 32 -7.21 22.04 0.77
C THR A 32 -7.03 20.57 1.15
N ILE A 33 -6.36 20.32 2.27
CA ILE A 33 -6.16 18.99 2.85
C ILE A 33 -7.24 18.75 3.90
N SER A 34 -8.17 17.84 3.61
CA SER A 34 -9.30 17.53 4.47
C SER A 34 -9.09 16.20 5.18
N LEU A 35 -8.81 16.25 6.48
CA LEU A 35 -8.48 15.09 7.28
C LEU A 35 -9.72 14.58 8.01
N MET A 36 -10.01 13.28 7.88
CA MET A 36 -11.09 12.64 8.60
C MET A 36 -10.65 11.33 9.23
N ASP A 37 -10.97 11.19 10.51
CA ASP A 37 -10.84 9.95 11.25
C ASP A 37 -11.98 9.84 12.28
N ILE A 38 -12.21 8.64 12.81
CA ILE A 38 -13.17 8.42 13.89
C ILE A 38 -12.51 8.55 15.27
N ASP A 39 -11.17 8.46 15.33
CA ASP A 39 -10.39 8.66 16.55
C ASP A 39 -9.94 10.13 16.65
N PRO A 40 -10.47 10.91 17.62
CA PRO A 40 -10.17 12.33 17.74
C PRO A 40 -8.70 12.61 18.12
N GLU A 41 -8.06 11.72 18.89
CA GLU A 41 -6.67 11.91 19.32
C GLU A 41 -5.70 11.69 18.14
N ARG A 42 -5.96 10.65 17.34
CA ARG A 42 -5.20 10.41 16.12
C ARG A 42 -5.43 11.49 15.07
N LEU A 43 -6.67 11.98 14.94
CA LEU A 43 -7.00 13.08 14.04
C LEU A 43 -6.28 14.37 14.43
N GLU A 44 -6.25 14.71 15.72
CA GLU A 44 -5.51 15.87 16.22
C GLU A 44 -4.00 15.76 15.90
N PHE A 45 -3.41 14.58 16.08
CA PHE A 45 -2.02 14.36 15.69
C PHE A 45 -1.80 14.55 14.19
N ALA A 46 -2.66 13.96 13.35
CA ALA A 46 -2.57 14.06 11.90
C ALA A 46 -2.65 15.52 11.44
N HIS A 47 -3.62 16.27 11.98
CA HIS A 47 -3.79 17.71 11.74
C HIS A 47 -2.51 18.48 12.10
N ASN A 48 -2.01 18.33 13.32
CA ASN A 48 -0.83 19.06 13.79
C ASN A 48 0.44 18.70 12.98
N SER A 49 0.56 17.45 12.55
CA SER A 49 1.68 17.00 11.72
C SER A 49 1.64 17.60 10.32
N VAL A 50 0.45 17.63 9.72
CA VAL A 50 0.23 18.22 8.40
C VAL A 50 0.40 19.74 8.45
N GLN A 51 -0.14 20.42 9.47
CA GLN A 51 0.04 21.85 9.67
C GLN A 51 1.53 22.20 9.80
N ARG A 52 2.31 21.40 10.55
CA ARG A 52 3.76 21.59 10.65
C ARG A 52 4.46 21.49 9.29
N ILE A 53 4.05 20.57 8.41
CA ILE A 53 4.60 20.46 7.05
C ILE A 53 4.27 21.71 6.23
N VAL A 54 3.03 22.20 6.32
CA VAL A 54 2.58 23.43 5.66
C VAL A 54 3.40 24.63 6.12
N ASP A 55 3.57 24.81 7.43
CA ASP A 55 4.30 25.92 8.02
C ASP A 55 5.79 25.89 7.66
N LEU A 56 6.43 24.72 7.74
CA LEU A 56 7.85 24.55 7.41
C LEU A 56 8.12 24.79 5.92
N GLY A 57 7.25 24.28 5.05
CA GLY A 57 7.34 24.50 3.61
C GLY A 57 6.85 25.87 3.15
N LYS A 58 6.22 26.65 4.04
CA LYS A 58 5.54 27.93 3.74
C LYS A 58 4.51 27.79 2.62
N TYR A 59 3.81 26.66 2.59
CA TYR A 59 2.80 26.38 1.59
C TYR A 59 1.52 27.20 1.86
N PRO A 60 0.82 27.69 0.83
CA PRO A 60 -0.48 28.36 0.98
C PRO A 60 -1.65 27.39 1.21
N ALA A 61 -1.38 26.09 1.33
CA ALA A 61 -2.36 25.05 1.59
C ALA A 61 -3.20 25.31 2.84
N LYS A 62 -4.44 24.83 2.81
CA LYS A 62 -5.36 24.85 3.95
C LYS A 62 -5.47 23.46 4.53
N VAL A 63 -5.48 23.35 5.87
CA VAL A 63 -5.68 22.08 6.57
C VAL A 63 -6.98 22.19 7.34
N GLU A 64 -7.86 21.22 7.14
CA GLU A 64 -9.09 21.06 7.91
C GLU A 64 -9.15 19.64 8.48
N ALA A 65 -9.77 19.50 9.64
CA ALA A 65 -9.93 18.22 10.32
C ALA A 65 -11.35 18.09 10.85
N THR A 66 -11.98 16.94 10.63
CA THR A 66 -13.35 16.68 11.06
C THR A 66 -13.56 15.21 11.40
N LEU A 67 -14.48 14.93 12.32
CA LEU A 67 -14.98 13.58 12.59
C LEU A 67 -16.16 13.22 11.67
N ASP A 68 -16.68 14.19 10.91
CA ASP A 68 -17.79 14.00 9.98
C ASP A 68 -17.27 13.72 8.56
N ARG A 69 -17.54 12.50 8.08
CA ARG A 69 -17.17 12.07 6.74
C ARG A 69 -17.82 12.92 5.64
N ALA A 70 -19.05 13.39 5.83
CA ALA A 70 -19.74 14.20 4.82
C ALA A 70 -19.04 15.56 4.63
N GLU A 71 -18.60 16.19 5.72
CA GLU A 71 -17.84 17.45 5.66
C GLU A 71 -16.50 17.27 4.92
N ALA A 72 -15.79 16.18 5.23
CA ALA A 72 -14.53 15.87 4.58
C ALA A 72 -14.68 15.62 3.07
N LEU A 73 -15.71 14.87 2.69
CA LEU A 73 -15.95 14.48 1.30
C LEU A 73 -16.53 15.60 0.44
N LYS A 74 -17.29 16.53 1.02
CA LYS A 74 -17.99 17.59 0.28
C LYS A 74 -17.03 18.37 -0.62
N ASP A 75 -17.33 18.36 -1.92
CA ASP A 75 -16.58 19.05 -2.97
C ASP A 75 -15.11 18.58 -3.10
N ALA A 76 -14.78 17.38 -2.60
CA ALA A 76 -13.44 16.80 -2.78
C ALA A 76 -13.19 16.46 -4.25
N ASP A 77 -11.95 16.61 -4.69
CA ASP A 77 -11.49 16.20 -6.02
C ASP A 77 -10.85 14.81 -6.03
N VAL A 78 -10.22 14.46 -4.92
CA VAL A 78 -9.55 13.17 -4.70
C VAL A 78 -9.82 12.72 -3.28
N VAL A 79 -10.05 11.42 -3.10
CA VAL A 79 -10.30 10.81 -1.79
C VAL A 79 -9.30 9.67 -1.57
N CYS A 80 -8.35 9.88 -0.67
CA CYS A 80 -7.40 8.87 -0.22
C CYS A 80 -8.04 8.08 0.93
N VAL A 81 -8.14 6.76 0.80
CA VAL A 81 -8.75 5.89 1.83
C VAL A 81 -7.71 4.94 2.41
N THR A 82 -7.46 5.06 3.71
CA THR A 82 -6.39 4.35 4.44
C THR A 82 -6.89 3.75 5.75
N ILE A 83 -8.14 3.29 5.77
CA ILE A 83 -8.78 2.77 6.99
C ILE A 83 -8.28 1.37 7.33
N LEU A 84 -8.32 1.04 8.62
CA LEU A 84 -8.36 -0.33 9.12
C LEU A 84 -9.76 -0.57 9.72
N ALA A 85 -10.56 -1.39 9.05
CA ALA A 85 -11.88 -1.75 9.56
C ALA A 85 -11.71 -2.76 10.71
N SER A 86 -12.18 -2.36 11.90
CA SER A 86 -12.04 -3.06 13.19
C SER A 86 -10.65 -2.93 13.86
N PRO A 87 -10.63 -2.83 15.19
CA PRO A 87 -9.39 -2.79 15.96
C PRO A 87 -8.62 -4.12 15.95
N VAL A 88 -7.36 -4.07 16.36
CA VAL A 88 -6.39 -5.18 16.29
C VAL A 88 -6.84 -6.39 17.11
N ASP A 89 -7.49 -6.16 18.25
CA ASP A 89 -8.05 -7.20 19.13
C ASP A 89 -9.13 -8.05 18.44
N ILE A 90 -9.90 -7.46 17.52
CA ILE A 90 -10.85 -8.20 16.68
C ILE A 90 -10.11 -8.90 15.55
N TRP A 91 -9.22 -8.18 14.87
CA TRP A 91 -8.55 -8.68 13.69
C TRP A 91 -7.61 -9.85 13.99
N ARG A 92 -7.02 -9.94 15.19
CA ARG A 92 -6.17 -11.07 15.59
C ARG A 92 -6.87 -12.43 15.44
N HIS A 93 -8.20 -12.46 15.60
CA HIS A 93 -8.99 -13.68 15.46
C HIS A 93 -9.00 -14.22 14.03
N ASP A 94 -8.79 -13.37 13.01
CA ASP A 94 -8.64 -13.81 11.63
C ASP A 94 -7.40 -14.68 11.43
N ILE A 95 -6.40 -14.56 12.30
CA ILE A 95 -5.13 -15.31 12.23
C ILE A 95 -5.14 -16.47 13.24
N GLU A 96 -5.52 -16.19 14.48
CA GLU A 96 -5.42 -17.15 15.59
C GLU A 96 -6.46 -18.27 15.51
N ILE A 97 -7.69 -17.98 15.06
CA ILE A 97 -8.71 -19.02 14.92
C ILE A 97 -8.28 -20.03 13.85
N PRO A 98 -7.91 -19.63 12.61
CA PRO A 98 -7.40 -20.59 11.62
C PRO A 98 -6.19 -21.39 12.10
N LYS A 99 -5.31 -20.79 12.93
CA LYS A 99 -4.16 -21.50 13.51
C LYS A 99 -4.57 -22.69 14.37
N GLN A 100 -5.68 -22.61 15.11
CA GLN A 100 -6.21 -23.74 15.90
C GLN A 100 -6.60 -24.94 15.02
N TYR A 101 -6.89 -24.70 13.74
CA TYR A 101 -7.21 -25.72 12.74
C TYR A 101 -6.02 -26.06 11.82
N GLY A 102 -4.80 -25.63 12.17
CA GLY A 102 -3.59 -25.95 11.43
C GLY A 102 -3.32 -25.05 10.21
N ILE A 103 -4.01 -23.92 10.08
CA ILE A 103 -3.76 -22.95 9.00
C ILE A 103 -2.79 -21.88 9.52
N ASP A 104 -1.59 -21.85 8.96
CA ASP A 104 -0.55 -20.90 9.33
C ASP A 104 -0.55 -19.67 8.43
N THR A 105 -0.77 -18.49 9.01
CA THR A 105 -0.89 -17.21 8.31
C THR A 105 0.13 -16.20 8.85
N ASN A 106 0.79 -15.46 7.96
CA ASN A 106 1.79 -14.43 8.27
C ASN A 106 1.17 -13.02 8.37
N ILE A 107 0.50 -12.56 7.29
CA ILE A 107 -0.21 -11.28 7.20
C ILE A 107 -1.72 -11.48 7.17
N GLY A 108 -2.28 -12.36 6.32
CA GLY A 108 -3.71 -12.62 6.29
C GLY A 108 -4.59 -11.42 5.94
N ASP A 109 -4.06 -10.41 5.25
CA ASP A 109 -4.82 -9.22 4.86
C ASP A 109 -5.31 -9.24 3.41
N THR A 110 -4.97 -10.29 2.66
CA THR A 110 -5.16 -10.36 1.21
C THR A 110 -6.05 -11.51 0.78
N ARG A 111 -5.71 -12.73 1.21
CA ARG A 111 -6.36 -13.99 0.80
C ARG A 111 -6.46 -14.99 1.96
N GLY A 112 -6.92 -16.20 1.65
CA GLY A 112 -7.13 -17.26 2.63
C GLY A 112 -8.31 -16.95 3.58
N PRO A 113 -8.52 -17.78 4.61
CA PRO A 113 -9.59 -17.54 5.59
C PRO A 113 -9.47 -16.15 6.22
N SER A 114 -8.27 -15.75 6.61
CA SER A 114 -7.99 -14.47 7.25
C SER A 114 -8.36 -13.28 6.35
N GLY A 115 -7.86 -13.28 5.10
CA GLY A 115 -8.16 -12.21 4.15
C GLY A 115 -9.65 -12.15 3.79
N PHE A 116 -10.34 -13.29 3.74
CA PHE A 116 -11.77 -13.33 3.45
C PHE A 116 -12.62 -12.79 4.61
N PHE A 117 -12.33 -13.17 5.85
CA PHE A 117 -13.04 -12.60 7.02
C PHE A 117 -12.78 -11.10 7.16
N ARG A 118 -11.54 -10.65 6.90
CA ARG A 118 -11.22 -9.23 6.79
C ARG A 118 -12.06 -8.57 5.70
N ALA A 119 -12.14 -9.14 4.50
CA ALA A 119 -12.94 -8.60 3.40
C ALA A 119 -14.42 -8.42 3.79
N LEU A 120 -15.02 -9.42 4.43
CA LEU A 120 -16.42 -9.36 4.85
C LEU A 120 -16.71 -8.21 5.83
N ARG A 121 -15.74 -7.85 6.67
CA ARG A 121 -15.88 -6.69 7.58
C ARG A 121 -15.59 -5.37 6.89
N THR A 122 -14.62 -5.34 5.98
CA THR A 122 -14.15 -4.09 5.38
C THR A 122 -15.00 -3.64 4.19
N ILE A 123 -15.49 -4.55 3.35
CA ILE A 123 -16.25 -4.21 2.13
C ILE A 123 -17.49 -3.36 2.44
N PRO A 124 -18.33 -3.66 3.46
CA PRO A 124 -19.48 -2.80 3.79
C PRO A 124 -19.07 -1.36 4.11
N VAL A 125 -18.00 -1.18 4.90
CA VAL A 125 -17.50 0.15 5.28
C VAL A 125 -16.99 0.91 4.06
N MET A 126 -16.24 0.24 3.17
CA MET A 126 -15.75 0.83 1.93
C MET A 126 -16.88 1.21 0.97
N LEU A 127 -17.93 0.40 0.89
CA LEU A 127 -19.13 0.72 0.10
C LEU A 127 -19.86 1.94 0.67
N ASP A 128 -19.95 2.07 1.99
CA ASP A 128 -20.57 3.24 2.61
C ASP A 128 -19.76 4.52 2.33
N ILE A 129 -18.42 4.46 2.35
CA ILE A 129 -17.55 5.57 1.93
C ILE A 129 -17.80 5.92 0.46
N ALA A 130 -17.79 4.93 -0.43
CA ALA A 130 -17.99 5.16 -1.85
C ALA A 130 -19.39 5.73 -2.16
N ARG A 131 -20.43 5.30 -1.46
CA ARG A 131 -21.80 5.85 -1.58
C ARG A 131 -21.92 7.27 -1.06
N ASP A 132 -21.12 7.64 -0.05
CA ASP A 132 -21.05 9.04 0.38
C ASP A 132 -20.27 9.88 -0.63
N MET A 133 -19.24 9.33 -1.29
CA MET A 133 -18.59 10.00 -2.41
C MET A 133 -19.57 10.25 -3.56
N GLU A 134 -20.41 9.28 -3.93
CA GLU A 134 -21.44 9.47 -4.97
C GLU A 134 -22.41 10.61 -4.64
N ARG A 135 -22.61 10.93 -3.35
CA ARG A 135 -23.49 12.02 -2.91
C ARG A 135 -22.78 13.36 -2.83
N TYR A 136 -21.55 13.38 -2.31
CA TYR A 136 -20.88 14.62 -1.89
C TYR A 136 -19.75 15.06 -2.83
N CYS A 137 -19.20 14.14 -3.62
CA CYS A 137 -18.12 14.39 -4.57
C CYS A 137 -18.11 13.33 -5.71
N PRO A 138 -19.18 13.23 -6.52
CA PRO A 138 -19.32 12.15 -7.50
C PRO A 138 -18.24 12.13 -8.59
N ASP A 139 -17.61 13.27 -8.86
CA ASP A 139 -16.54 13.41 -9.85
C ASP A 139 -15.14 13.14 -9.27
N ALA A 140 -15.04 12.84 -7.96
CA ALA A 140 -13.77 12.59 -7.31
C ALA A 140 -13.20 11.20 -7.65
N THR A 141 -11.87 11.12 -7.70
CA THR A 141 -11.16 9.83 -7.81
C THR A 141 -10.85 9.28 -6.41
N MET A 142 -11.23 8.04 -6.14
CA MET A 142 -10.81 7.30 -4.95
C MET A 142 -9.43 6.66 -5.18
N LEU A 143 -8.49 6.95 -4.29
CA LEU A 143 -7.20 6.27 -4.19
C LEU A 143 -7.20 5.38 -2.95
N ASN A 144 -7.45 4.08 -3.16
CA ASN A 144 -7.60 3.12 -2.06
C ASN A 144 -6.25 2.50 -1.67
N TYR A 145 -5.93 2.53 -0.38
CA TYR A 145 -4.80 1.83 0.23
C TYR A 145 -5.24 0.73 1.22
N THR A 146 -6.55 0.57 1.43
CA THR A 146 -7.09 -0.41 2.36
C THR A 146 -7.13 -1.81 1.73
N ASN A 147 -6.58 -2.79 2.46
CA ASN A 147 -6.62 -4.21 2.13
C ASN A 147 -7.85 -4.93 2.72
N PRO A 148 -8.34 -6.03 2.08
CA PRO A 148 -7.78 -6.71 0.90
C PRO A 148 -8.08 -6.00 -0.43
N MET A 149 -7.03 -5.55 -1.11
CA MET A 149 -7.11 -4.65 -2.26
C MET A 149 -8.01 -5.18 -3.38
N VAL A 150 -7.75 -6.41 -3.87
CA VAL A 150 -8.47 -7.02 -4.98
C VAL A 150 -9.96 -7.17 -4.67
N LEU A 151 -10.30 -7.65 -3.47
CA LEU A 151 -11.69 -7.90 -3.07
C LEU A 151 -12.46 -6.59 -2.86
N ILE A 152 -11.82 -5.60 -2.25
CA ILE A 152 -12.41 -4.28 -2.03
C ILE A 152 -12.61 -3.56 -3.37
N CYS A 153 -11.56 -3.41 -4.17
CA CYS A 153 -11.65 -2.73 -5.46
C CYS A 153 -12.68 -3.41 -6.37
N ARG A 154 -12.71 -4.76 -6.40
CA ARG A 154 -13.70 -5.49 -7.18
C ARG A 154 -15.14 -5.22 -6.72
N ALA A 155 -15.37 -5.14 -5.41
CA ALA A 155 -16.68 -4.85 -4.85
C ALA A 155 -17.11 -3.42 -5.20
N LEU A 156 -16.24 -2.43 -5.00
CA LEU A 156 -16.53 -1.03 -5.32
C LEU A 156 -16.80 -0.85 -6.82
N GLN A 157 -15.93 -1.37 -7.69
CA GLN A 157 -16.11 -1.33 -9.16
C GLN A 157 -17.41 -1.98 -9.65
N ARG A 158 -18.01 -2.87 -8.86
CA ARG A 158 -19.27 -3.53 -9.21
C ARG A 158 -20.50 -2.75 -8.72
N GLU A 159 -20.39 -2.13 -7.56
CA GLU A 159 -21.54 -1.61 -6.80
C GLU A 159 -21.65 -0.09 -6.85
N THR A 160 -20.63 0.63 -7.32
CA THR A 160 -20.59 2.10 -7.36
C THR A 160 -20.09 2.62 -8.71
N SER A 161 -20.32 3.91 -8.97
CA SER A 161 -19.85 4.59 -10.18
C SER A 161 -18.60 5.44 -9.98
N ILE A 162 -18.01 5.41 -8.78
CA ILE A 162 -16.84 6.22 -8.44
C ILE A 162 -15.61 5.76 -9.24
N GLY A 163 -14.90 6.73 -9.84
CA GLY A 163 -13.58 6.48 -10.41
C GLY A 163 -12.61 6.05 -9.30
N LEU A 164 -12.03 4.86 -9.40
CA LEU A 164 -11.16 4.34 -8.35
C LEU A 164 -9.98 3.55 -8.89
N THR A 165 -8.88 3.61 -8.17
CA THR A 165 -7.76 2.68 -8.29
C THR A 165 -7.24 2.31 -6.91
N GLY A 166 -6.86 1.06 -6.75
CA GLY A 166 -6.13 0.61 -5.56
C GLY A 166 -4.63 0.76 -5.74
N LEU A 167 -3.92 1.23 -4.72
CA LEU A 167 -2.50 1.52 -4.76
C LEU A 167 -1.76 0.71 -3.70
N CYS A 168 -0.66 0.07 -4.09
CA CYS A 168 0.24 -0.63 -3.19
C CYS A 168 1.69 -0.30 -3.53
N HIS A 169 2.53 -0.10 -2.52
CA HIS A 169 3.95 0.23 -2.66
C HIS A 169 4.82 -0.96 -3.06
N SER A 170 4.22 -2.15 -3.20
CA SER A 170 4.95 -3.38 -3.48
C SER A 170 5.79 -3.35 -4.75
N VAL A 171 5.23 -2.75 -5.81
CA VAL A 171 5.83 -2.75 -7.14
C VAL A 171 7.04 -1.81 -7.18
N GLN A 172 6.91 -0.59 -6.68
CA GLN A 172 8.06 0.33 -6.60
C GLN A 172 9.14 -0.19 -5.65
N GLY A 173 8.77 -0.67 -4.46
CA GLY A 173 9.74 -1.14 -3.48
C GLY A 173 10.48 -2.40 -3.92
N THR A 174 9.80 -3.32 -4.61
CA THR A 174 10.46 -4.51 -5.16
C THR A 174 11.36 -4.15 -6.34
N ALA A 175 11.00 -3.18 -7.17
CA ALA A 175 11.89 -2.71 -8.23
C ALA A 175 13.16 -2.07 -7.65
N GLU A 176 13.03 -1.18 -6.68
CA GLU A 176 14.19 -0.58 -5.98
C GLU A 176 15.11 -1.64 -5.37
N MET A 177 14.53 -2.67 -4.73
CA MET A 177 15.29 -3.80 -4.18
C MET A 177 16.07 -4.56 -5.27
N LEU A 178 15.41 -4.94 -6.38
CA LEU A 178 16.05 -5.65 -7.49
C LEU A 178 17.18 -4.81 -8.13
N ALA A 179 16.97 -3.50 -8.29
CA ALA A 179 17.99 -2.56 -8.75
C ALA A 179 19.21 -2.54 -7.81
N GLY A 180 18.95 -2.45 -6.50
CA GLY A 180 19.98 -2.49 -5.46
C GLY A 180 20.80 -3.79 -5.49
N TRP A 181 20.15 -4.93 -5.72
CA TRP A 181 20.87 -6.20 -5.89
C TRP A 181 21.85 -6.13 -7.04
N ILE A 182 21.43 -5.71 -8.22
CA ILE A 182 22.31 -5.69 -9.40
C ILE A 182 23.26 -4.48 -9.44
N GLY A 183 23.16 -3.56 -8.47
CA GLY A 183 23.95 -2.33 -8.41
C GLY A 183 23.54 -1.28 -9.43
N ALA A 184 22.29 -1.32 -9.90
CA ALA A 184 21.74 -0.37 -10.84
C ALA A 184 21.09 0.82 -10.10
N PRO A 185 21.32 2.07 -10.54
CA PRO A 185 20.52 3.21 -10.12
C PRO A 185 19.06 3.03 -10.55
N MET A 186 18.12 3.31 -9.66
CA MET A 186 16.69 3.08 -9.91
C MET A 186 16.16 3.92 -11.08
N GLU A 187 16.71 5.13 -11.26
CA GLU A 187 16.38 6.03 -12.37
C GLU A 187 16.79 5.50 -13.76
N GLU A 188 17.63 4.46 -13.82
CA GLU A 188 18.04 3.78 -15.05
C GLU A 188 17.24 2.48 -15.32
N ILE A 189 16.30 2.14 -14.42
CA ILE A 189 15.45 0.95 -14.52
C ILE A 189 14.12 1.29 -15.17
N THR A 190 13.71 0.44 -16.12
CA THR A 190 12.33 0.41 -16.64
C THR A 190 11.74 -0.98 -16.43
N TYR A 191 10.44 -1.06 -16.18
CA TYR A 191 9.78 -2.34 -15.96
C TYR A 191 8.34 -2.34 -16.45
N THR A 192 7.83 -3.53 -16.76
CA THR A 192 6.41 -3.79 -16.95
C THR A 192 5.99 -4.82 -15.91
N CYS A 193 5.09 -4.44 -15.01
CA CYS A 193 4.54 -5.31 -13.98
C CYS A 193 3.05 -5.54 -14.24
N ALA A 194 2.58 -6.78 -14.09
CA ALA A 194 1.16 -7.12 -14.25
C ALA A 194 0.76 -8.32 -13.39
N GLY A 195 -0.46 -8.31 -12.87
CA GLY A 195 -1.07 -9.46 -12.21
C GLY A 195 -2.27 -9.06 -11.35
N ILE A 196 -2.19 -9.36 -10.07
CA ILE A 196 -3.13 -8.90 -9.05
C ILE A 196 -2.34 -8.39 -7.84
N ASN A 197 -2.94 -7.55 -7.00
CA ASN A 197 -2.27 -7.05 -5.80
C ASN A 197 -1.63 -8.16 -4.96
N HIS A 198 -0.38 -7.95 -4.55
CA HIS A 198 0.48 -8.88 -3.83
C HIS A 198 0.82 -10.19 -4.57
N MET A 199 0.53 -10.27 -5.87
CA MET A 199 0.91 -11.39 -6.75
C MET A 199 1.05 -10.92 -8.22
N ALA A 200 1.65 -9.76 -8.41
CA ALA A 200 2.01 -9.25 -9.74
C ALA A 200 3.43 -9.68 -10.12
N TRP A 201 3.75 -9.70 -11.41
CA TRP A 201 5.00 -10.22 -11.94
C TRP A 201 5.68 -9.19 -12.82
N TYR A 202 7.00 -9.03 -12.68
CA TYR A 202 7.79 -8.17 -13.57
C TYR A 202 7.98 -8.84 -14.93
N LEU A 203 7.02 -8.70 -15.85
CA LEU A 203 7.11 -9.27 -17.19
C LEU A 203 8.30 -8.74 -17.99
N LYS A 204 8.74 -7.52 -17.68
CA LYS A 204 9.99 -6.93 -18.15
C LYS A 204 10.68 -6.23 -16.99
N TYR A 205 11.99 -6.36 -16.92
CA TYR A 205 12.82 -5.62 -15.97
C TYR A 205 14.15 -5.30 -16.65
N GLU A 206 14.32 -4.05 -17.06
CA GLU A 206 15.37 -3.62 -17.97
C GLU A 206 16.26 -2.57 -17.28
N TRP A 207 17.58 -2.68 -17.47
CA TRP A 207 18.56 -1.68 -17.05
C TRP A 207 19.18 -1.06 -18.31
N LYS A 208 18.99 0.25 -18.51
CA LYS A 208 19.39 0.95 -19.76
C LYS A 208 18.81 0.32 -21.03
N GLY A 209 17.59 -0.22 -20.93
CA GLY A 209 16.88 -0.86 -22.04
C GLY A 209 17.32 -2.30 -22.35
N GLU A 210 18.22 -2.88 -21.54
CA GLU A 210 18.66 -4.28 -21.68
C GLU A 210 18.06 -5.15 -20.58
N ASP A 211 17.66 -6.39 -20.92
CA ASP A 211 17.08 -7.34 -19.97
C ASP A 211 18.04 -7.63 -18.80
N ALA A 212 17.60 -7.31 -17.58
CA ALA A 212 18.41 -7.45 -16.38
C ALA A 212 18.13 -8.76 -15.60
N TYR A 213 17.19 -9.60 -16.04
CA TYR A 213 16.95 -10.91 -15.40
C TYR A 213 18.18 -11.81 -15.28
N PRO A 214 19.09 -11.89 -16.27
CA PRO A 214 20.34 -12.64 -16.12
C PRO A 214 21.21 -12.14 -14.95
N LEU A 215 21.23 -10.83 -14.70
CA LEU A 215 21.95 -10.21 -13.59
C LEU A 215 21.26 -10.52 -12.25
N ILE A 216 19.93 -10.43 -12.21
CA ILE A 216 19.13 -10.80 -11.02
C ILE A 216 19.32 -12.28 -10.67
N ARG A 217 19.32 -13.17 -11.66
CA ARG A 217 19.60 -14.61 -11.43
C ARG A 217 20.98 -14.80 -10.84
N LYS A 218 22.01 -14.20 -11.44
CA LYS A 218 23.39 -14.27 -10.95
C LYS A 218 23.51 -13.73 -9.53
N ALA A 219 22.81 -12.65 -9.21
CA ALA A 219 22.73 -12.09 -7.87
C ALA A 219 22.18 -13.11 -6.87
N ILE A 220 21.01 -13.68 -7.14
CA ILE A 220 20.34 -14.65 -6.26
C ILE A 220 21.17 -15.92 -6.09
N THR A 221 21.73 -16.49 -7.17
CA THR A 221 22.47 -17.76 -7.08
C THR A 221 23.91 -17.60 -6.59
N GLY A 222 24.48 -16.40 -6.70
CA GLY A 222 25.89 -16.14 -6.41
C GLY A 222 26.16 -15.44 -5.08
N ARG A 223 25.15 -14.81 -4.47
CA ARG A 223 25.28 -14.03 -3.23
C ARG A 223 24.26 -14.48 -2.18
N PRO A 224 24.70 -15.22 -1.14
CA PRO A 224 23.81 -15.73 -0.10
C PRO A 224 22.98 -14.65 0.60
N GLU A 225 23.51 -13.44 0.77
CA GLU A 225 22.80 -12.31 1.37
C GLU A 225 21.58 -11.88 0.55
N VAL A 226 21.67 -11.92 -0.79
CA VAL A 226 20.54 -11.62 -1.69
C VAL A 226 19.50 -12.73 -1.65
N TYR A 227 19.95 -13.99 -1.66
CA TYR A 227 19.04 -15.12 -1.54
C TYR A 227 18.25 -15.05 -0.23
N ASN A 228 18.94 -14.77 0.88
CA ASN A 228 18.35 -14.73 2.22
C ASN A 228 17.46 -13.52 2.47
N GLU A 229 17.59 -12.44 1.72
CA GLU A 229 16.70 -11.28 1.88
C GLU A 229 15.24 -11.64 1.59
N GLU A 230 14.99 -12.46 0.55
CA GLU A 230 13.64 -12.77 0.06
C GLU A 230 13.48 -14.23 -0.37
N GLN A 231 13.73 -15.17 0.55
CA GLN A 231 13.79 -16.62 0.28
C GLN A 231 12.60 -17.15 -0.52
N VAL A 232 11.37 -16.86 -0.11
CA VAL A 232 10.15 -17.37 -0.77
C VAL A 232 10.05 -16.85 -2.20
N ARG A 233 10.24 -15.54 -2.39
CA ARG A 233 10.16 -14.92 -3.72
C ARG A 233 11.28 -15.38 -4.64
N ASN A 234 12.48 -15.55 -4.09
CA ASN A 234 13.63 -16.03 -4.83
C ASN A 234 13.42 -17.47 -5.30
N GLU A 235 12.85 -18.35 -4.46
CA GLU A 235 12.43 -19.69 -4.88
C GLU A 235 11.36 -19.65 -6.00
N MET A 236 10.36 -18.78 -5.87
CA MET A 236 9.35 -18.60 -6.92
C MET A 236 9.99 -18.16 -8.24
N TYR A 237 10.89 -17.18 -8.21
CA TYR A 237 11.61 -16.69 -9.38
C TYR A 237 12.49 -17.78 -10.01
N LEU A 238 13.24 -18.54 -9.21
CA LEU A 238 14.10 -19.61 -9.71
C LEU A 238 13.32 -20.73 -10.43
N ASN A 239 12.04 -20.90 -10.08
CA ASN A 239 11.16 -21.93 -10.68
C ASN A 239 10.25 -21.40 -11.80
N LEU A 240 9.98 -20.10 -11.86
CA LEU A 240 9.00 -19.50 -12.80
C LEU A 240 9.58 -18.43 -13.72
N ASP A 241 10.87 -18.12 -13.58
CA ASP A 241 11.65 -17.19 -14.41
C ASP A 241 11.24 -15.72 -14.39
N TYR A 242 10.15 -15.38 -13.71
CA TYR A 242 9.71 -14.00 -13.48
C TYR A 242 9.67 -13.69 -11.99
N TYR A 243 10.13 -12.49 -11.61
CA TYR A 243 10.12 -12.06 -10.23
C TYR A 243 8.73 -11.58 -9.83
N VAL A 244 8.28 -11.96 -8.63
CA VAL A 244 6.95 -11.65 -8.11
C VAL A 244 7.00 -10.48 -7.13
N THR A 245 5.94 -9.69 -7.10
CA THR A 245 5.76 -8.62 -6.14
C THR A 245 5.38 -9.14 -4.76
N GLU A 246 5.64 -8.25 -3.81
CA GLU A 246 5.38 -8.33 -2.37
C GLU A 246 6.23 -9.32 -1.58
N SER A 247 6.55 -8.95 -0.34
CA SER A 247 7.49 -9.65 0.53
C SER A 247 7.26 -11.18 0.61
N SER A 248 8.33 -11.90 0.94
CA SER A 248 8.30 -13.36 1.14
C SER A 248 7.17 -13.80 2.06
N GLY A 249 6.89 -13.03 3.11
CA GLY A 249 5.75 -13.30 3.97
C GLY A 249 4.39 -13.27 3.27
N HIS A 250 4.05 -12.24 2.48
CA HIS A 250 2.81 -12.24 1.70
C HIS A 250 2.80 -13.35 0.65
N ASN A 251 3.92 -13.52 -0.06
CA ASN A 251 3.99 -14.50 -1.15
C ASN A 251 3.85 -15.95 -0.64
N SER A 252 4.30 -16.22 0.59
CA SER A 252 4.13 -17.52 1.25
C SER A 252 2.65 -17.88 1.48
N GLU A 253 1.74 -16.91 1.52
CA GLU A 253 0.29 -17.15 1.68
C GLU A 253 -0.42 -17.43 0.34
N TYR A 254 0.16 -16.95 -0.77
CA TYR A 254 -0.30 -17.28 -2.11
C TYR A 254 0.11 -18.70 -2.51
N ASN A 255 1.30 -19.11 -2.10
CA ASN A 255 1.90 -20.38 -2.48
C ASN A 255 1.89 -21.34 -1.28
N TRP A 256 0.80 -22.10 -1.17
CA TRP A 256 0.54 -23.03 -0.08
C TRP A 256 1.67 -24.04 0.19
N TRP A 257 2.55 -24.29 -0.80
CA TRP A 257 3.72 -25.14 -0.62
C TRP A 257 4.58 -24.72 0.57
N PHE A 258 4.91 -23.42 0.70
CA PHE A 258 5.84 -22.93 1.73
C PHE A 258 5.29 -23.06 3.15
N ARG A 259 3.97 -22.96 3.33
CA ARG A 259 3.33 -22.96 4.65
C ARG A 259 2.60 -24.26 5.00
N LYS A 260 2.63 -25.28 4.13
CA LYS A 260 1.89 -26.54 4.36
C LYS A 260 2.49 -27.41 5.45
N ARG A 261 3.81 -27.34 5.68
CA ARG A 261 4.51 -28.25 6.59
C ARG A 261 5.52 -27.50 7.46
N PRO A 262 5.70 -27.88 8.74
CA PRO A 262 6.62 -27.19 9.65
C PRO A 262 8.05 -27.08 9.12
N GLU A 263 8.56 -28.12 8.45
CA GLU A 263 9.91 -28.11 7.89
C GLU A 263 10.09 -27.10 6.75
N LEU A 264 9.03 -26.81 5.98
CA LEU A 264 9.06 -25.83 4.91
C LEU A 264 8.94 -24.40 5.46
N ILE A 265 8.12 -24.22 6.49
CA ILE A 265 8.04 -22.94 7.22
C ILE A 265 9.40 -22.61 7.82
N GLU A 266 10.01 -23.59 8.49
CA GLU A 266 11.33 -23.41 9.10
C GLU A 266 12.39 -23.07 8.04
N GLN A 267 12.36 -23.73 6.90
CA GLN A 267 13.33 -23.50 5.83
C GLN A 267 13.19 -22.13 5.16
N TYR A 268 11.96 -21.68 4.88
CA TYR A 268 11.74 -20.53 3.98
C TYR A 268 11.09 -19.31 4.62
N CYS A 269 10.48 -19.45 5.80
CA CYS A 269 9.68 -18.39 6.42
C CYS A 269 10.24 -17.87 7.75
N THR A 270 11.29 -18.51 8.28
CA THR A 270 11.88 -18.16 9.59
C THR A 270 13.15 -17.32 9.47
N HIS A 271 14.04 -17.64 8.52
CA HIS A 271 15.42 -17.14 8.52
C HIS A 271 15.72 -16.04 7.49
N GLY A 272 14.70 -15.57 6.78
CA GLY A 272 14.86 -14.48 5.83
C GLY A 272 15.31 -13.18 6.52
N THR A 273 16.17 -12.40 5.86
CA THR A 273 16.70 -11.13 6.39
C THR A 273 15.92 -9.90 5.95
N GLY A 274 14.96 -10.07 5.04
CA GLY A 274 14.04 -9.02 4.63
C GLY A 274 13.09 -8.60 5.76
N TRP A 275 12.36 -7.50 5.54
CA TRP A 275 11.51 -6.90 6.57
C TRP A 275 10.34 -7.80 7.02
N ASN A 276 9.86 -8.68 6.14
CA ASN A 276 8.81 -9.66 6.41
C ASN A 276 9.19 -11.04 5.82
N PRO A 277 9.93 -11.86 6.60
CA PRO A 277 10.40 -13.16 6.14
C PRO A 277 9.29 -14.22 6.05
N GLY A 278 8.12 -13.99 6.66
CA GLY A 278 7.03 -14.97 6.68
C GLY A 278 6.71 -15.57 8.04
N GLU A 279 7.16 -14.97 9.14
CA GLU A 279 6.86 -15.44 10.49
C GLU A 279 5.34 -15.51 10.76
N TYR A 280 4.86 -16.58 11.39
CA TYR A 280 3.46 -16.69 11.81
C TYR A 280 2.98 -15.45 12.60
N GLY A 281 1.84 -14.90 12.20
CA GLY A 281 1.20 -13.78 12.89
C GLY A 281 2.04 -12.50 12.98
N TYR A 282 3.05 -12.34 12.10
CA TYR A 282 3.94 -11.17 12.05
C TYR A 282 3.18 -9.84 12.17
N ILE A 283 2.11 -9.74 11.41
CA ILE A 283 1.19 -8.60 11.35
C ILE A 283 0.50 -8.25 12.68
N ILE A 284 0.15 -9.24 13.52
CA ILE A 284 -0.45 -8.99 14.84
C ILE A 284 0.57 -8.26 15.69
N LYS A 285 1.81 -8.77 15.73
CA LYS A 285 2.91 -8.16 16.48
C LYS A 285 3.15 -6.73 16.02
N ARG A 286 3.21 -6.49 14.69
CA ARG A 286 3.39 -5.16 14.11
C ARG A 286 2.26 -4.20 14.48
N TYR A 287 1.02 -4.65 14.46
CA TYR A 287 -0.12 -3.81 14.80
C TYR A 287 -0.22 -3.53 16.31
N GLU A 288 0.07 -4.51 17.16
CA GLU A 288 0.16 -4.33 18.61
C GLU A 288 1.29 -3.36 18.99
N GLU A 289 2.48 -3.53 18.41
CA GLU A 289 3.61 -2.59 18.58
C GLU A 289 3.22 -1.17 18.17
N ARG A 290 2.54 -0.99 17.03
CA ARG A 290 2.07 0.33 16.57
C ARG A 290 1.01 0.91 17.51
N GLU A 291 0.05 0.10 17.96
CA GLU A 291 -1.00 0.57 18.87
C GLU A 291 -0.43 1.02 20.22
N GLN A 292 0.61 0.34 20.71
CA GLN A 292 1.27 0.69 21.96
C GLN A 292 2.15 1.95 21.83
N ASN A 293 2.85 2.10 20.70
CA ASN A 293 3.93 3.08 20.56
C ASN A 293 3.54 4.37 19.82
N TRP A 294 2.40 4.42 19.11
CA TRP A 294 2.10 5.55 18.22
C TRP A 294 2.14 6.92 18.92
N ARG A 295 1.73 7.00 20.20
CA ARG A 295 1.79 8.24 21.00
C ARG A 295 3.21 8.69 21.27
N GLU A 296 4.11 7.75 21.50
CA GLU A 296 5.51 8.07 21.78
C GLU A 296 6.25 8.40 20.48
N ASP A 297 5.99 7.66 19.40
CA ASP A 297 6.48 7.98 18.06
C ASP A 297 6.03 9.38 17.61
N ALA A 298 4.77 9.72 17.93
CA ALA A 298 4.19 11.03 17.73
C ALA A 298 4.97 12.13 18.46
N LYS A 299 5.18 11.98 19.77
CA LYS A 299 5.96 12.93 20.58
C LYS A 299 7.39 13.07 20.06
N GLN A 300 8.05 11.96 19.77
CA GLN A 300 9.41 11.96 19.26
C GLN A 300 9.50 12.69 17.92
N TRP A 301 8.53 12.50 17.03
CA TRP A 301 8.51 13.21 15.75
C TRP A 301 8.39 14.72 15.91
N PHE A 302 7.52 15.21 16.82
CA PHE A 302 7.41 16.65 17.10
C PHE A 302 8.63 17.23 17.83
N ALA A 303 9.28 16.43 18.67
CA ALA A 303 10.45 16.83 19.44
C ALA A 303 11.76 16.86 18.63
N LYS A 304 11.78 16.30 17.41
CA LYS A 304 12.94 16.40 16.52
C LYS A 304 13.19 17.87 16.15
N ASP A 305 14.33 18.39 16.59
CA ASP A 305 14.88 19.66 16.11
C ASP A 305 15.26 19.55 14.62
N MET A 306 15.11 20.66 13.89
CA MET A 306 15.18 20.76 12.42
C MET A 306 16.41 20.08 11.75
N PRO A 307 16.31 19.62 10.48
CA PRO A 307 15.15 19.71 9.58
C PRO A 307 14.50 18.34 9.28
N ILE A 308 13.18 18.27 9.41
CA ILE A 308 12.39 17.21 8.76
C ILE A 308 12.54 17.42 7.25
N SER A 309 13.01 16.41 6.51
CA SER A 309 13.12 16.51 5.06
C SER A 309 11.73 16.68 4.44
N LEU A 310 11.59 17.74 3.64
CA LEU A 310 10.41 18.01 2.82
C LEU A 310 10.58 17.49 1.39
N GLU A 311 11.63 16.70 1.14
CA GLU A 311 11.82 16.05 -0.16
C GLU A 311 10.69 15.07 -0.43
N ARG A 312 10.29 15.02 -1.69
CA ARG A 312 9.23 14.13 -2.17
C ARG A 312 9.67 12.68 -2.01
N GLY A 313 8.77 11.86 -1.48
CA GLY A 313 8.88 10.41 -1.52
C GLY A 313 8.41 9.82 -2.85
N HIS A 314 8.07 8.53 -2.79
CA HIS A 314 7.74 7.72 -3.95
C HIS A 314 6.26 7.30 -3.96
N GLU A 315 5.39 7.91 -3.15
CA GLU A 315 3.97 7.55 -3.11
C GLU A 315 3.26 7.98 -4.40
N TYR A 316 2.73 7.01 -5.17
CA TYR A 316 2.04 7.24 -6.44
C TYR A 316 0.91 8.25 -6.35
N ALA A 317 0.17 8.29 -5.23
CA ALA A 317 -0.98 9.17 -5.08
C ALA A 317 -0.64 10.64 -5.36
N ALA A 318 0.52 11.16 -4.91
CA ALA A 318 0.87 12.55 -5.16
C ALA A 318 1.05 12.86 -6.67
N TYR A 319 1.70 11.94 -7.40
CA TYR A 319 1.88 12.03 -8.84
C TYR A 319 0.55 11.90 -9.60
N ILE A 320 -0.31 10.95 -9.18
CA ILE A 320 -1.64 10.75 -9.77
C ILE A 320 -2.49 12.01 -9.58
N ILE A 321 -2.51 12.60 -8.38
CA ILE A 321 -3.27 13.83 -8.11
C ILE A 321 -2.76 14.97 -9.00
N ASN A 322 -1.45 15.13 -9.14
CA ASN A 322 -0.87 16.15 -10.01
C ASN A 322 -1.29 15.95 -11.48
N ALA A 323 -1.22 14.72 -11.99
CA ALA A 323 -1.66 14.39 -13.34
C ALA A 323 -3.16 14.67 -13.55
N LEU A 324 -4.02 14.27 -12.60
CA LEU A 324 -5.47 14.55 -12.63
C LEU A 324 -5.79 16.05 -12.64
N LYS A 325 -4.88 16.90 -12.13
CA LYS A 325 -5.01 18.36 -12.11
C LYS A 325 -4.33 19.07 -13.27
N GLY A 326 -3.99 18.33 -14.33
CA GLY A 326 -3.43 18.88 -15.56
C GLY A 326 -1.90 19.04 -15.53
N GLY A 327 -1.23 18.41 -14.57
CA GLY A 327 0.21 18.25 -14.57
C GLY A 327 0.67 17.14 -15.54
N GLU A 328 1.97 16.82 -15.45
CA GLU A 328 2.58 15.80 -16.31
C GLU A 328 1.89 14.43 -16.18
N PRO A 329 1.70 13.68 -17.29
CA PRO A 329 1.27 12.30 -17.25
C PRO A 329 2.19 11.45 -16.37
N PHE A 330 1.59 10.53 -15.61
CA PHE A 330 2.32 9.63 -14.73
C PHE A 330 1.87 8.19 -14.99
N GLU A 331 2.85 7.31 -15.26
CA GLU A 331 2.64 5.87 -15.41
C GLU A 331 2.84 5.20 -14.05
N PHE A 332 1.93 4.30 -13.69
CA PHE A 332 1.93 3.62 -12.40
C PHE A 332 1.22 2.26 -12.49
N ASN A 333 1.49 1.40 -11.50
CA ASN A 333 0.73 0.16 -11.29
C ASN A 333 -0.45 0.42 -10.35
N GLY A 334 -1.66 0.04 -10.79
CA GLY A 334 -2.90 0.36 -10.11
C GLY A 334 -3.94 -0.74 -10.26
N ASN A 335 -4.73 -0.96 -9.22
CA ASN A 335 -5.73 -2.01 -9.20
C ASN A 335 -7.02 -1.55 -9.89
N VAL A 336 -7.30 -2.13 -11.06
CA VAL A 336 -8.38 -1.75 -11.97
C VAL A 336 -9.17 -2.96 -12.46
N ALA A 337 -10.36 -2.72 -13.02
CA ALA A 337 -11.14 -3.78 -13.64
C ALA A 337 -10.45 -4.29 -14.91
N ASN A 338 -10.36 -5.61 -15.07
CA ASN A 338 -9.76 -6.23 -16.24
C ASN A 338 -10.66 -6.06 -17.46
N THR A 339 -10.35 -5.06 -18.29
CA THR A 339 -11.02 -4.76 -19.55
C THR A 339 -10.27 -5.34 -20.75
N ASN A 340 -9.68 -6.54 -20.58
CA ASN A 340 -8.72 -7.19 -21.48
C ASN A 340 -7.27 -6.68 -21.35
N LEU A 341 -6.92 -6.14 -20.17
CA LEU A 341 -5.55 -5.76 -19.81
C LEU A 341 -4.67 -7.01 -19.63
N ILE A 342 -5.21 -8.02 -18.95
CA ILE A 342 -4.59 -9.34 -18.80
C ILE A 342 -5.53 -10.37 -19.45
N THR A 343 -5.20 -10.75 -20.68
CA THR A 343 -6.09 -11.47 -21.61
C THR A 343 -6.44 -12.89 -21.17
N ASN A 344 -5.63 -13.50 -20.31
CA ASN A 344 -5.83 -14.84 -19.76
C ASN A 344 -6.46 -14.83 -18.34
N LEU A 345 -6.86 -13.67 -17.83
CA LEU A 345 -7.66 -13.55 -16.61
C LEU A 345 -9.12 -13.21 -16.92
N PRO A 346 -10.07 -13.56 -16.04
CA PRO A 346 -11.48 -13.27 -16.27
C PRO A 346 -11.75 -11.78 -16.51
N PRO A 347 -12.71 -11.44 -17.39
CA PRO A 347 -13.13 -10.06 -17.58
C PRO A 347 -13.72 -9.51 -16.27
N ASN A 348 -13.49 -8.23 -16.01
CA ASN A 348 -13.90 -7.52 -14.81
C ASN A 348 -13.30 -8.05 -13.49
N ALA A 349 -12.35 -8.99 -13.52
CA ALA A 349 -11.53 -9.26 -12.33
C ALA A 349 -10.73 -8.00 -11.97
N CYS A 350 -10.46 -7.76 -10.69
CA CYS A 350 -9.55 -6.68 -10.31
C CYS A 350 -8.11 -7.16 -10.53
N VAL A 351 -7.39 -6.47 -11.41
CA VAL A 351 -6.00 -6.74 -11.81
C VAL A 351 -5.13 -5.53 -11.50
N GLU A 352 -3.82 -5.73 -11.40
CA GLU A 352 -2.80 -4.70 -11.12
C GLU A 352 -1.82 -4.54 -12.27
#